data_AF-A0A6H0XZU8-F1
#
_entry.id   AF-A0A6H0XZU8-F1
#
_cell.length_a   1.000
_cell.length_b   1.000
_cell.length_c   1.000
_cell.angle_alpha   90.00
_cell.angle_beta   90.00
_cell.angle_gamma   90.00
#
_symmetry.space_group_name_H-M   'P 1'
#
loop_
_entity.id
_entity.type
_entity.pdbx_description
1 polymer ?
#
loop_
_entity_poly.entity_id
_entity_poly.type
_entity_poly.pdbx_seq_one_letter_code
_entity_poly.pdbx_strand_id
1 'polypeptide(L)'
;MAFAAGAAKAPQHTVQYTMDEFDSRSINEQSAWKNFFNPQRMSRRWSRKPEDFSTVMVEKKGFSSEDIRLEHVDTTLTTMTAFEAQGTAAEGELYDRDGNLVLIPAPSKDPKDPLNMPFKRKFIACFCMCSFGALAAAAELILGAMLPVFALEYAHIDTHMLVELSKIYSVLPVGTDPLAFLNSLGGPPIQEIYLLASLPVLMIGLSNLVLIPLAISVGRRPVILITGAIAILGAIWAGFSTSLESHIGARVVQALGAGTVESLIPFVIQDLCFIHERNTWMSGIFAAQGIIIIAIGFASPYIIVYLSWRYVYYITSAGAGFFLIGCYFFLPETRWNRTRAEMQGIPRDDAGAEYSQPSFKDNIAMFHGTFEWMKGWHAFVDTLRTFFYPQILFITMLNSAMIGAALAAAYTAAPNLLVAPWEWSFLSLGFLLAPVLISAIFVGILTGALADKLANWAAKKRGRRIPENQLINLVLPTVVALVGCVVFGVSGSDPGHYHWAVFCMSLGLLTFGFLGANTIGAVYVLECYPHLAGPSLVNIASFRCMIAFVLSFKVSEWIVDLGYLNTMLIYTGIMAVFSMLLPVVYVFGPAWRKRWPATHFGDGRS
;
A
#
# COMPACT_ATOMS: atom_id res chain seq x y z
N MET A 1 -19.11 46.06 -48.63
CA MET A 1 -20.50 46.53 -48.41
C MET A 1 -20.95 45.91 -47.09
N ALA A 2 -20.71 46.49 -45.90
CA ALA A 2 -21.12 47.79 -45.34
C ALA A 2 -22.59 47.82 -44.88
N PHE A 3 -22.79 47.79 -43.55
CA PHE A 3 -23.68 48.60 -42.67
C PHE A 3 -23.55 47.99 -41.24
N ALA A 4 -22.89 48.55 -40.21
CA ALA A 4 -23.02 49.85 -39.50
C ALA A 4 -24.43 50.01 -38.86
N ALA A 5 -24.68 50.41 -37.60
CA ALA A 5 -23.89 50.94 -36.49
C ALA A 5 -24.77 50.96 -35.20
N GLY A 6 -24.18 51.18 -34.01
CA GLY A 6 -24.93 51.55 -32.80
C GLY A 6 -24.10 51.53 -31.51
N ALA A 7 -23.36 52.61 -31.23
CA ALA A 7 -22.59 52.83 -30.00
C ALA A 7 -23.06 54.10 -29.27
N ALA A 8 -23.01 54.10 -27.93
CA ALA A 8 -23.00 55.29 -27.06
C ALA A 8 -22.28 54.92 -25.74
N LYS A 9 -20.99 55.27 -25.52
CA LYS A 9 -20.37 56.49 -24.92
C LYS A 9 -20.80 56.76 -23.46
N ALA A 10 -20.01 56.41 -22.41
CA ALA A 10 -18.78 57.06 -21.84
C ALA A 10 -19.09 58.33 -21.00
N PRO A 11 -18.40 58.60 -19.86
CA PRO A 11 -17.06 59.20 -19.95
C PRO A 11 -16.04 58.81 -18.85
N GLN A 12 -14.76 58.81 -19.25
CA GLN A 12 -13.59 59.06 -18.41
C GLN A 12 -13.24 60.55 -18.50
N HIS A 13 -12.84 61.17 -17.40
CA HIS A 13 -12.11 62.44 -17.41
C HIS A 13 -10.95 62.41 -16.41
N THR A 14 -9.76 62.67 -16.96
CA THR A 14 -8.47 63.06 -16.37
C THR A 14 -8.58 64.51 -15.84
N VAL A 15 -7.91 64.98 -14.76
CA VAL A 15 -6.55 65.58 -14.75
C VAL A 15 -6.22 66.15 -13.34
N GLN A 16 -4.96 65.93 -12.91
CA GLN A 16 -4.04 66.63 -11.96
C GLN A 16 -4.57 67.52 -10.81
N TYR A 17 -3.97 67.35 -9.61
CA TYR A 17 -3.49 68.46 -8.76
C TYR A 17 -2.20 68.11 -7.99
N THR A 18 -1.49 69.18 -7.66
CA THR A 18 -0.12 69.40 -7.17
C THR A 18 0.18 69.00 -5.72
N MET A 19 1.49 68.86 -5.43
CA MET A 19 2.09 68.80 -4.09
C MET A 19 1.62 69.96 -3.20
N ASP A 20 1.20 69.67 -1.96
CA ASP A 20 1.92 70.08 -0.75
C ASP A 20 1.20 69.62 0.54
N GLU A 21 2.03 69.31 1.55
CA GLU A 21 1.78 69.16 3.00
C GLU A 21 1.16 67.88 3.61
N PHE A 22 2.02 67.17 4.37
CA PHE A 22 1.84 66.57 5.71
C PHE A 22 0.70 65.54 5.94
N ASP A 23 0.85 64.37 6.58
CA ASP A 23 1.91 63.79 7.41
C ASP A 23 1.54 62.30 7.68
N SER A 24 2.58 61.48 7.89
CA SER A 24 2.58 60.17 8.55
C SER A 24 2.03 58.93 7.83
N ARG A 25 2.94 57.94 7.71
CA ARG A 25 2.77 56.48 7.47
C ARG A 25 2.90 55.97 6.02
N SER A 26 4.12 56.09 5.49
CA SER A 26 4.73 55.06 4.65
C SER A 26 5.91 54.43 5.40
N ILE A 27 6.51 53.35 4.86
CA ILE A 27 7.70 52.58 5.32
C ILE A 27 7.29 51.33 6.16
N ASN A 28 7.58 50.05 5.84
CA ASN A 28 8.45 49.40 4.85
C ASN A 28 8.07 47.89 4.78
N GLU A 29 7.61 47.35 3.66
CA GLU A 29 7.45 45.88 3.48
C GLU A 29 8.76 45.17 3.08
N GLN A 30 9.84 45.92 2.81
CA GLN A 30 11.14 45.34 2.45
C GLN A 30 12.04 45.00 3.64
N SER A 31 11.65 45.30 4.89
CA SER A 31 12.38 44.91 6.10
C SER A 31 11.92 43.57 6.71
N ALA A 32 10.76 43.05 6.31
CA ALA A 32 10.20 41.81 6.83
C ALA A 32 10.95 40.55 6.32
N TRP A 33 11.44 40.58 5.08
CA TRP A 33 12.10 39.43 4.45
C TRP A 33 13.54 39.20 4.93
N LYS A 34 14.25 40.24 5.38
CA LYS A 34 15.61 40.10 5.93
C LYS A 34 15.64 39.64 7.40
N ASN A 35 14.54 39.77 8.13
CA ASN A 35 14.44 39.33 9.53
C ASN A 35 14.13 37.84 9.70
N PHE A 36 13.76 37.13 8.62
CA PHE A 36 13.42 35.70 8.68
C PHE A 36 14.65 34.77 8.72
N PHE A 37 15.83 35.26 8.30
CA PHE A 37 17.08 34.47 8.19
C PHE A 37 18.21 34.99 9.08
N ASN A 38 17.94 35.42 10.32
CA ASN A 38 19.00 35.77 11.28
C ASN A 38 19.27 34.62 12.29
N PRO A 39 20.41 33.90 12.21
CA PRO A 39 20.70 32.74 13.07
C PRO A 39 20.94 33.08 14.55
N GLN A 40 21.24 34.34 14.89
CA GLN A 40 21.67 34.72 16.25
C GLN A 40 20.52 35.06 17.23
N ARG A 41 19.28 35.22 16.77
CA ARG A 41 18.11 35.41 17.65
C ARG A 41 17.36 34.13 18.01
N MET A 42 17.56 33.03 17.29
CA MET A 42 16.93 31.74 17.60
C MET A 42 17.52 31.06 18.84
N SER A 43 18.78 31.32 19.21
CA SER A 43 19.39 30.68 20.38
C SER A 43 18.89 31.20 21.74
N ARG A 44 18.29 32.40 21.81
CA ARG A 44 17.82 33.01 23.07
C ARG A 44 16.39 32.64 23.49
N ARG A 45 15.61 31.97 22.62
CA ARG A 45 14.25 31.51 22.97
C ARG A 45 14.22 30.08 23.52
N TRP A 46 15.37 29.41 23.58
CA TRP A 46 15.54 27.99 23.91
C TRP A 46 16.27 27.75 25.24
N SER A 47 16.10 28.64 26.23
CA SER A 47 16.76 28.49 27.54
C SER A 47 15.92 28.98 28.74
N ARG A 48 14.62 28.66 28.81
CA ARG A 48 13.87 28.80 30.07
C ARG A 48 13.69 27.43 30.72
N LYS A 49 14.35 27.27 31.87
CA LYS A 49 14.10 26.19 32.84
C LYS A 49 12.71 26.39 33.48
N PRO A 50 12.03 25.33 33.94
CA PRO A 50 10.84 25.46 34.76
C PRO A 50 11.26 25.75 36.21
N GLU A 51 10.90 26.91 36.75
CA GLU A 51 10.96 27.22 38.19
C GLU A 51 9.53 27.28 38.75
N ASP A 52 9.35 26.52 39.83
CA ASP A 52 8.51 26.72 41.01
C ASP A 52 7.14 27.40 40.86
N PHE A 53 6.08 26.60 41.00
CA PHE A 53 4.82 27.05 41.59
C PHE A 53 4.52 26.21 42.84
N SER A 54 4.86 26.78 43.99
CA SER A 54 4.48 26.31 45.31
C SER A 54 3.16 26.96 45.76
N THR A 55 2.33 26.15 46.42
CA THR A 55 1.39 26.50 47.50
C THR A 55 0.18 27.40 47.19
N VAL A 56 -1.00 26.77 47.12
CA VAL A 56 -2.27 27.40 47.51
C VAL A 56 -2.88 26.56 48.63
N MET A 57 -3.01 27.19 49.81
CA MET A 57 -3.71 26.67 50.98
C MET A 57 -5.22 26.66 50.71
N VAL A 58 -5.90 25.53 50.98
CA VAL A 58 -7.36 25.47 51.03
C VAL A 58 -7.81 25.16 52.46
N GLU A 59 -8.63 26.07 52.97
CA GLU A 59 -9.21 26.13 54.29
C GLU A 59 -10.36 25.11 54.44
N LYS A 60 -10.37 24.34 55.54
CA LYS A 60 -11.39 23.32 55.86
C LYS A 60 -12.74 23.97 56.23
N LYS A 61 -13.82 23.72 55.46
CA LYS A 61 -15.20 23.71 55.97
C LYS A 61 -16.15 22.80 55.16
N GLY A 62 -16.83 21.90 55.87
CA GLY A 62 -18.18 21.39 55.54
C GLY A 62 -18.30 20.29 54.48
N PHE A 63 -18.45 19.04 54.92
CA PHE A 63 -18.66 17.85 54.08
C PHE A 63 -20.04 17.84 53.37
N SER A 64 -20.05 17.56 52.07
CA SER A 64 -21.24 17.27 51.24
C SER A 64 -20.98 16.04 50.35
N SER A 65 -22.02 15.24 50.10
CA SER A 65 -21.96 13.91 49.46
C SER A 65 -21.56 13.89 47.97
N GLU A 66 -21.23 15.03 47.37
CA GLU A 66 -20.69 15.15 46.00
C GLU A 66 -19.16 15.04 45.94
N ASP A 67 -18.45 15.26 47.05
CA ASP A 67 -16.98 15.26 47.08
C ASP A 67 -16.36 13.85 46.95
N ILE A 68 -17.11 12.80 47.31
CA ILE A 68 -16.65 11.40 47.26
C ILE A 68 -16.48 10.91 45.80
N ARG A 69 -17.21 11.51 44.84
CA ARG A 69 -17.06 11.19 43.42
C ARG A 69 -15.86 11.87 42.78
N LEU A 70 -15.49 13.07 43.25
CA LEU A 70 -14.33 13.80 42.73
C LEU A 70 -13.02 13.21 43.27
N GLU A 71 -13.00 12.76 44.53
CA GLU A 71 -11.83 12.08 45.10
C GLU A 71 -11.49 10.78 44.35
N HIS A 72 -12.49 10.01 43.89
CA HIS A 72 -12.24 8.79 43.10
C HIS A 72 -11.69 9.05 41.69
N VAL A 73 -12.06 10.19 41.09
CA VAL A 73 -11.57 10.64 39.77
C VAL A 73 -10.18 11.25 39.88
N ASP A 74 -9.93 12.03 40.94
CA ASP A 74 -8.62 12.61 41.20
C ASP A 74 -7.61 11.55 41.66
N THR A 75 -8.02 10.54 42.43
CA THR A 75 -7.12 9.43 42.82
C THR A 75 -6.75 8.56 41.61
N THR A 76 -7.65 8.39 40.62
CA THR A 76 -7.33 7.70 39.35
C THR A 76 -6.42 8.55 38.45
N LEU A 77 -6.61 9.87 38.39
CA LEU A 77 -5.71 10.78 37.65
C LEU A 77 -4.34 10.91 38.33
N THR A 78 -4.28 10.90 39.66
CA THR A 78 -3.04 10.98 40.44
C THR A 78 -2.26 9.67 40.42
N THR A 79 -2.95 8.51 40.40
CA THR A 79 -2.31 7.22 40.14
C THR A 79 -1.86 7.08 38.68
N MET A 80 -2.62 7.58 37.70
CA MET A 80 -2.19 7.62 36.29
C MET A 80 -0.94 8.49 36.08
N THR A 81 -0.85 9.66 36.71
CA THR A 81 0.33 10.55 36.62
C THR A 81 1.52 10.07 37.45
N ALA A 82 1.29 9.35 38.56
CA ALA A 82 2.37 8.68 39.30
C ALA A 82 2.91 7.45 38.56
N PHE A 83 2.09 6.74 37.79
CA PHE A 83 2.52 5.58 36.98
C PHE A 83 3.36 5.99 35.77
N GLU A 84 3.07 7.16 35.17
CA GLU A 84 3.92 7.76 34.13
C GLU A 84 5.35 8.07 34.63
N ALA A 85 5.56 8.18 35.95
CA ALA A 85 6.87 8.44 36.55
C ALA A 85 7.68 7.18 36.92
N GLN A 86 7.07 5.99 36.99
CA GLN A 86 7.74 4.77 37.51
C GLN A 86 8.10 3.71 36.45
N GLY A 87 7.62 3.83 35.21
CA GLY A 87 7.98 2.94 34.10
C GLY A 87 8.84 3.63 33.03
N THR A 88 10.07 4.04 33.35
CA THR A 88 10.95 4.64 32.33
C THR A 88 11.58 3.56 31.44
N ALA A 89 10.80 3.00 30.52
CA ALA A 89 11.33 2.64 29.21
C ALA A 89 11.15 3.87 28.33
N ALA A 90 12.26 4.51 27.93
CA ALA A 90 12.16 5.67 27.05
C ALA A 90 11.57 5.23 25.69
N GLU A 91 10.80 6.11 25.06
CA GLU A 91 10.17 5.91 23.76
C GLU A 91 11.13 5.23 22.75
N GLY A 92 10.91 3.95 22.44
CA GLY A 92 11.70 3.19 21.46
C GLY A 92 12.89 2.36 21.99
N GLU A 93 13.01 2.16 23.31
CA GLU A 93 13.98 1.20 23.87
C GLU A 93 13.48 -0.25 23.74
N LEU A 94 14.11 -1.03 22.86
CA LEU A 94 13.82 -2.46 22.64
C LEU A 94 14.43 -3.38 23.71
N TYR A 95 15.34 -2.84 24.52
CA TYR A 95 16.02 -3.55 25.58
C TYR A 95 15.84 -2.76 26.87
N ASP A 96 15.43 -3.46 27.92
CA ASP A 96 15.38 -2.90 29.27
C ASP A 96 16.81 -2.55 29.75
N ARG A 97 16.94 -1.78 30.83
CA ARG A 97 18.21 -1.44 31.47
C ARG A 97 19.06 -2.67 31.84
N ASP A 98 18.41 -3.82 31.98
CA ASP A 98 19.02 -5.13 32.28
C ASP A 98 19.40 -5.94 31.03
N GLY A 99 19.19 -5.43 29.81
CA GLY A 99 19.53 -6.09 28.55
C GLY A 99 18.51 -7.13 28.06
N ASN A 100 17.34 -7.24 28.71
CA ASN A 100 16.24 -8.11 28.31
C ASN A 100 15.40 -7.45 27.20
N LEU A 101 14.93 -8.25 26.24
CA LEU A 101 14.08 -7.76 25.14
C LEU A 101 12.70 -7.34 25.67
N VAL A 102 12.32 -6.08 25.47
CA VAL A 102 10.97 -5.59 25.77
C VAL A 102 10.03 -6.00 24.64
N LEU A 103 8.98 -6.75 24.97
CA LEU A 103 7.97 -7.15 24.00
C LEU A 103 7.04 -5.97 23.71
N ILE A 104 7.07 -5.51 22.45
CA ILE A 104 6.24 -4.41 21.97
C ILE A 104 5.36 -4.94 20.82
N PRO A 105 4.03 -4.88 20.92
CA PRO A 105 3.23 -4.49 22.09
C PRO A 105 3.37 -5.48 23.26
N ALA A 106 3.08 -5.03 24.47
CA ALA A 106 3.04 -5.92 25.63
C ALA A 106 1.85 -6.90 25.51
N PRO A 107 2.06 -8.21 25.73
CA PRO A 107 0.98 -9.19 25.70
C PRO A 107 0.07 -9.05 26.93
N SER A 108 -1.25 -9.17 26.74
CA SER A 108 -2.22 -9.23 27.84
C SER A 108 -2.32 -10.66 28.40
N LYS A 109 -2.88 -10.83 29.61
CA LYS A 109 -3.16 -12.15 30.18
C LYS A 109 -4.44 -12.81 29.61
N ASP A 110 -5.23 -12.10 28.80
CA ASP A 110 -6.44 -12.66 28.19
C ASP A 110 -6.07 -13.75 27.14
N PRO A 111 -6.63 -14.98 27.25
CA PRO A 111 -6.47 -16.03 26.23
C PRO A 111 -7.01 -15.65 24.84
N LYS A 112 -7.85 -14.62 24.74
CA LYS A 112 -8.36 -14.06 23.48
C LYS A 112 -7.42 -13.04 22.83
N ASP A 113 -6.36 -12.62 23.53
CA ASP A 113 -5.34 -11.74 22.92
C ASP A 113 -4.72 -12.46 21.71
N PRO A 114 -4.77 -11.86 20.50
CA PRO A 114 -4.19 -12.44 19.30
C PRO A 114 -2.68 -12.77 19.43
N LEU A 115 -1.96 -12.09 20.34
CA LEU A 115 -0.55 -12.37 20.62
C LEU A 115 -0.32 -13.70 21.34
N ASN A 116 -1.31 -14.17 22.12
CA ASN A 116 -1.22 -15.42 22.88
C ASN A 116 -1.62 -16.66 22.04
N MET A 117 -1.89 -16.47 20.75
CA MET A 117 -2.36 -17.56 19.89
C MET A 117 -1.28 -18.65 19.72
N PRO A 118 -1.65 -19.95 19.84
CA PRO A 118 -0.72 -21.04 19.61
C PRO A 118 -0.08 -20.97 18.22
N PHE A 119 1.24 -21.19 18.15
CA PHE A 119 2.02 -21.06 16.91
C PHE A 119 1.43 -21.86 15.73
N LYS A 120 0.97 -23.09 15.98
CA LYS A 120 0.34 -23.94 14.94
C LYS A 120 -0.91 -23.29 14.35
N ARG A 121 -1.78 -22.73 15.20
CA ARG A 121 -3.02 -22.08 14.76
C ARG A 121 -2.71 -20.79 14.01
N LYS A 122 -1.78 -19.99 14.54
CA LYS A 122 -1.29 -18.76 13.89
C LYS A 122 -0.73 -19.06 12.50
N PHE A 123 0.10 -20.10 12.37
CA PHE A 123 0.69 -20.49 11.09
C PHE A 123 -0.37 -20.94 10.09
N ILE A 124 -1.32 -21.80 10.49
CA ILE A 124 -2.41 -22.26 9.60
C ILE A 124 -3.29 -21.08 9.16
N ALA A 125 -3.67 -20.19 10.09
CA ALA A 125 -4.47 -19.01 9.78
C ALA A 125 -3.74 -18.09 8.78
N CYS A 126 -2.45 -17.83 9.01
CA CYS A 126 -1.62 -17.05 8.08
C CYS A 126 -1.49 -17.74 6.72
N PHE A 127 -1.30 -19.06 6.68
CA PHE A 127 -1.20 -19.82 5.44
C PHE A 127 -2.51 -19.78 4.62
N CYS A 128 -3.67 -19.94 5.28
CA CYS A 128 -4.97 -19.84 4.62
C CYS A 128 -5.21 -18.44 4.06
N MET A 129 -4.97 -17.39 4.87
CA MET A 129 -5.11 -16.00 4.40
C MET A 129 -4.15 -15.67 3.26
N CYS A 130 -2.90 -16.10 3.38
CA CYS A 130 -1.86 -15.94 2.37
C CYS A 130 -2.29 -16.58 1.05
N SER A 131 -2.68 -17.85 1.09
CA SER A 131 -3.06 -18.62 -0.11
C SER A 131 -4.32 -18.07 -0.76
N PHE A 132 -5.29 -17.65 0.05
CA PHE A 132 -6.49 -16.97 -0.42
C PHE A 132 -6.16 -15.65 -1.14
N GLY A 133 -5.36 -14.78 -0.50
CA GLY A 133 -4.92 -13.51 -1.11
C GLY A 133 -4.07 -13.71 -2.36
N ALA A 134 -3.23 -14.74 -2.40
CA ALA A 134 -2.44 -15.09 -3.57
C ALA A 134 -3.32 -15.46 -4.77
N LEU A 135 -4.38 -16.24 -4.55
CA LEU A 135 -5.31 -16.65 -5.60
C LEU A 135 -6.15 -15.48 -6.13
N ALA A 136 -6.54 -14.56 -5.24
CA ALA A 136 -7.21 -13.33 -5.64
C ALA A 136 -6.29 -12.44 -6.50
N ALA A 137 -5.04 -12.24 -6.06
CA ALA A 137 -4.04 -11.44 -6.79
C ALA A 137 -3.53 -12.13 -8.07
N ALA A 138 -3.48 -13.46 -8.12
CA ALA A 138 -3.06 -14.22 -9.29
C ALA A 138 -3.93 -13.90 -10.51
N ALA A 139 -5.24 -13.74 -10.30
CA ALA A 139 -6.16 -13.38 -11.37
C ALA A 139 -5.80 -12.05 -12.03
N GLU A 140 -5.15 -11.11 -11.32
CA GLU A 140 -4.73 -9.81 -11.87
C GLU A 140 -3.38 -9.85 -12.57
N LEU A 141 -2.40 -10.55 -12.00
CA LEU A 141 -1.04 -10.62 -12.53
C LEU A 141 -0.94 -11.52 -13.78
N ILE A 142 -1.71 -12.61 -13.82
CA ILE A 142 -1.70 -13.56 -14.95
C ILE A 142 -2.32 -12.92 -16.20
N LEU A 143 -3.28 -12.01 -16.01
CA LEU A 143 -4.02 -11.38 -17.10
C LEU A 143 -3.13 -10.59 -18.06
N GLY A 144 -2.06 -9.94 -17.58
CA GLY A 144 -1.11 -9.24 -18.45
C GLY A 144 -0.53 -10.14 -19.55
N ALA A 145 -0.25 -11.40 -19.24
CA ALA A 145 0.21 -12.39 -20.21
C ALA A 145 -0.90 -12.91 -21.13
N MET A 146 -2.18 -12.77 -20.72
CA MET A 146 -3.35 -13.24 -21.44
C MET A 146 -4.01 -12.17 -22.31
N LEU A 147 -3.60 -10.89 -22.23
CA LEU A 147 -4.19 -9.81 -23.02
C LEU A 147 -4.25 -10.09 -24.53
N PRO A 148 -3.22 -10.69 -25.17
CA PRO A 148 -3.32 -11.07 -26.58
C PRO A 148 -4.43 -12.10 -26.87
N VAL A 149 -4.71 -13.00 -25.93
CA VAL A 149 -5.78 -14.01 -26.06
C VAL A 149 -7.15 -13.33 -26.08
N PHE A 150 -7.36 -12.35 -25.21
CA PHE A 150 -8.61 -11.59 -25.18
C PHE A 150 -8.79 -10.72 -26.42
N ALA A 151 -7.69 -10.16 -26.96
CA ALA A 151 -7.73 -9.46 -28.24
C ALA A 151 -8.25 -10.36 -29.38
N LEU A 152 -7.87 -11.63 -29.39
CA LEU A 152 -8.32 -12.61 -30.39
C LEU A 152 -9.75 -13.11 -30.14
N GLU A 153 -10.07 -13.47 -28.90
CA GLU A 153 -11.41 -13.96 -28.53
C GLU A 153 -12.50 -12.93 -28.89
N TYR A 154 -12.28 -11.65 -28.55
CA TYR A 154 -13.24 -10.59 -28.85
C TYR A 154 -13.19 -10.09 -30.29
N ALA A 155 -12.19 -10.49 -31.08
CA ALA A 155 -12.18 -10.37 -32.53
C ALA A 155 -12.88 -11.57 -33.23
N HIS A 156 -13.47 -12.49 -32.46
CA HIS A 156 -14.08 -13.73 -32.96
C HIS A 156 -13.11 -14.66 -33.71
N ILE A 157 -11.84 -14.62 -33.34
CA ILE A 157 -10.80 -15.53 -33.85
C ILE A 157 -10.64 -16.66 -32.84
N ASP A 158 -10.76 -17.91 -33.30
CA ASP A 158 -10.70 -19.09 -32.43
C ASP A 158 -9.38 -19.16 -31.66
N THR A 159 -9.48 -19.06 -30.33
CA THR A 159 -8.34 -19.08 -29.41
C THR A 159 -7.62 -20.44 -29.37
N HIS A 160 -8.27 -21.53 -29.77
CA HIS A 160 -7.59 -22.82 -29.95
C HIS A 160 -6.63 -22.84 -31.15
N MET A 161 -6.78 -21.91 -32.10
CA MET A 161 -5.80 -21.74 -33.17
C MET A 161 -4.56 -20.99 -32.70
N LEU A 162 -4.41 -20.55 -31.44
CA LEU A 162 -3.24 -19.81 -30.97
C LEU A 162 -1.89 -20.46 -31.30
N VAL A 163 -1.81 -21.79 -31.29
CA VAL A 163 -0.60 -22.55 -31.68
C VAL A 163 -0.37 -22.58 -33.19
N GLU A 164 -1.43 -22.49 -33.98
CA GLU A 164 -1.35 -22.40 -35.44
C GLU A 164 -1.13 -20.96 -35.90
N LEU A 165 -1.79 -20.00 -35.26
CA LEU A 165 -1.57 -18.59 -35.39
C LEU A 165 -0.16 -18.20 -34.97
N SER A 166 0.43 -18.75 -33.89
CA SER A 166 1.84 -18.52 -33.56
C SER A 166 2.80 -19.03 -34.64
N LYS A 167 2.39 -20.05 -35.41
CA LYS A 167 3.15 -20.52 -36.58
C LYS A 167 2.97 -19.58 -37.78
N ILE A 168 1.82 -18.92 -37.91
CA ILE A 168 1.50 -17.92 -38.96
C ILE A 168 2.05 -16.52 -38.62
N TYR A 169 2.13 -16.13 -37.34
CA TYR A 169 2.66 -14.85 -36.84
C TYR A 169 4.17 -14.71 -36.97
N SER A 170 4.87 -15.78 -37.40
CA SER A 170 6.23 -15.71 -37.94
C SER A 170 6.35 -14.86 -39.22
N VAL A 171 5.24 -14.33 -39.74
CA VAL A 171 5.17 -13.57 -41.00
C VAL A 171 4.67 -12.13 -40.81
N LEU A 172 4.88 -11.51 -39.64
CA LEU A 172 4.80 -10.05 -39.55
C LEU A 172 6.15 -9.45 -40.02
N PRO A 173 6.16 -8.50 -40.97
CA PRO A 173 7.39 -7.85 -41.40
C PRO A 173 8.15 -7.30 -40.20
N VAL A 174 9.48 -7.50 -40.18
CA VAL A 174 10.36 -6.94 -39.16
C VAL A 174 10.07 -5.43 -39.00
N GLY A 175 9.62 -5.01 -37.82
CA GLY A 175 9.34 -3.61 -37.50
C GLY A 175 7.85 -3.21 -37.42
N THR A 176 6.89 -4.13 -37.53
CA THR A 176 5.48 -3.81 -37.22
C THR A 176 5.20 -3.91 -35.72
N ASP A 177 4.63 -2.87 -35.12
CA ASP A 177 4.28 -2.86 -33.70
C ASP A 177 3.23 -3.96 -33.38
N PRO A 178 3.52 -4.89 -32.45
CA PRO A 178 2.62 -5.99 -32.09
C PRO A 178 1.24 -5.50 -31.65
N LEU A 179 1.22 -4.38 -30.94
CA LEU A 179 0.01 -3.70 -30.48
C LEU A 179 -0.77 -3.09 -31.66
N ALA A 180 -0.12 -2.44 -32.61
CA ALA A 180 -0.80 -1.89 -33.79
C ALA A 180 -1.43 -2.99 -34.64
N PHE A 181 -0.74 -4.14 -34.77
CA PHE A 181 -1.29 -5.30 -35.45
C PHE A 181 -2.52 -5.86 -34.74
N LEU A 182 -2.48 -6.06 -33.42
CA LEU A 182 -3.64 -6.53 -32.66
C LEU A 182 -4.86 -5.59 -32.84
N ASN A 183 -4.62 -4.30 -33.07
CA ASN A 183 -5.68 -3.30 -33.26
C ASN A 183 -6.33 -3.41 -34.64
N SER A 184 -5.60 -3.98 -35.61
CA SER A 184 -6.07 -4.18 -36.98
C SER A 184 -6.95 -5.42 -37.18
N LEU A 185 -7.08 -6.27 -36.15
CA LEU A 185 -7.81 -7.56 -36.22
C LEU A 185 -9.34 -7.43 -36.23
N GLY A 186 -9.90 -6.22 -36.27
CA GLY A 186 -11.35 -5.99 -36.41
C GLY A 186 -12.17 -6.23 -35.14
N GLY A 187 -11.52 -6.40 -33.97
CA GLY A 187 -12.18 -6.48 -32.66
C GLY A 187 -12.38 -5.10 -32.00
N PRO A 188 -12.85 -5.08 -30.73
CA PRO A 188 -12.94 -3.86 -29.92
C PRO A 188 -11.57 -3.17 -29.80
N PRO A 189 -11.54 -1.84 -29.55
CA PRO A 189 -10.29 -1.11 -29.35
C PRO A 189 -9.43 -1.79 -28.27
N ILE A 190 -8.13 -1.94 -28.54
CA ILE A 190 -7.19 -2.58 -27.59
C ILE A 190 -7.28 -1.97 -26.19
N GLN A 191 -7.49 -0.65 -26.13
CA GLN A 191 -7.64 0.05 -24.87
C GLN A 191 -8.74 -0.57 -23.99
N GLU A 192 -9.91 -0.90 -24.57
CA GLU A 192 -11.02 -1.52 -23.85
C GLU A 192 -10.67 -2.91 -23.35
N ILE A 193 -9.87 -3.66 -24.10
CA ILE A 193 -9.39 -4.98 -23.69
C ILE A 193 -8.39 -4.85 -22.54
N TYR A 194 -7.54 -3.84 -22.56
CA TYR A 194 -6.61 -3.53 -21.47
C TYR A 194 -7.32 -3.00 -20.21
N LEU A 195 -8.59 -2.56 -20.30
CA LEU A 195 -9.41 -2.26 -19.13
C LEU A 195 -9.67 -3.51 -18.26
N LEU A 196 -9.64 -4.72 -18.84
CA LEU A 196 -9.74 -5.98 -18.07
C LEU A 196 -8.64 -6.14 -17.03
N ALA A 197 -7.47 -5.54 -17.29
CA ALA A 197 -6.32 -5.58 -16.38
C ALA A 197 -6.22 -4.31 -15.52
N SER A 198 -6.48 -3.13 -16.10
CA SER A 198 -6.28 -1.85 -15.41
C SER A 198 -7.44 -1.41 -14.51
N LEU A 199 -8.71 -1.58 -14.89
CA LEU A 199 -9.85 -1.19 -14.03
C LEU A 199 -9.88 -1.93 -12.69
N PRO A 200 -9.56 -3.24 -12.61
CA PRO A 200 -9.40 -3.92 -11.32
C PRO A 200 -8.45 -3.20 -10.36
N VAL A 201 -7.34 -2.66 -10.84
CA VAL A 201 -6.36 -1.93 -10.02
C VAL A 201 -7.01 -0.69 -9.39
N LEU A 202 -7.81 0.08 -10.15
CA LEU A 202 -8.57 1.20 -9.60
C LEU A 202 -9.54 0.73 -8.51
N MET A 203 -10.27 -0.35 -8.77
CA MET A 203 -11.29 -0.87 -7.87
C MET A 203 -10.70 -1.42 -6.56
N ILE A 204 -9.51 -2.03 -6.60
CA ILE A 204 -8.74 -2.41 -5.41
C ILE A 204 -8.39 -1.18 -4.57
N GLY A 205 -7.98 -0.09 -5.22
CA GLY A 205 -7.66 1.16 -4.55
C GLY A 205 -8.87 1.75 -3.82
N LEU A 206 -10.01 1.80 -4.52
CA LEU A 206 -11.27 2.31 -3.98
C LEU A 206 -11.84 1.41 -2.88
N SER A 207 -11.77 0.09 -3.05
CA SER A 207 -12.29 -0.87 -2.06
C SER A 207 -11.54 -0.77 -0.74
N ASN A 208 -10.20 -0.67 -0.79
CA ASN A 208 -9.37 -0.53 0.40
C ASN A 208 -9.68 0.73 1.20
N LEU A 209 -10.01 1.84 0.53
CA LEU A 209 -10.34 3.11 1.18
C LEU A 209 -11.60 2.99 2.06
N VAL A 210 -12.58 2.18 1.67
CA VAL A 210 -13.85 2.01 2.38
C VAL A 210 -13.81 0.83 3.35
N LEU A 211 -13.21 -0.29 2.94
CA LEU A 211 -13.36 -1.56 3.64
C LEU A 211 -12.41 -1.72 4.83
N ILE A 212 -11.29 -1.00 4.87
CA ILE A 212 -10.42 -1.04 6.05
C ILE A 212 -11.05 -0.29 7.25
N PRO A 213 -11.62 0.92 7.07
CA PRO A 213 -12.47 1.53 8.10
C PRO A 213 -13.62 0.62 8.56
N LEU A 214 -14.22 -0.13 7.63
CA LEU A 214 -15.24 -1.13 7.95
C LEU A 214 -14.67 -2.30 8.78
N ALA A 215 -13.45 -2.74 8.50
CA ALA A 215 -12.78 -3.77 9.30
C ALA A 215 -12.45 -3.29 10.72
N ILE A 216 -12.18 -1.99 10.89
CA ILE A 216 -11.98 -1.37 12.21
C ILE A 216 -13.31 -1.30 12.98
N SER A 217 -14.44 -1.02 12.33
CA SER A 217 -15.75 -0.89 13.00
C SER A 217 -16.45 -2.23 13.28
N VAL A 218 -16.42 -3.16 12.33
CA VAL A 218 -17.16 -4.43 12.37
C VAL A 218 -16.30 -5.58 12.89
N GLY A 219 -15.00 -5.59 12.58
CA GLY A 219 -14.09 -6.71 12.84
C GLY A 219 -13.37 -7.15 11.56
N ARG A 220 -12.17 -7.71 11.71
CA ARG A 220 -11.27 -8.06 10.60
C ARG A 220 -11.74 -9.33 9.91
N ARG A 221 -12.20 -10.32 10.69
CA ARG A 221 -12.65 -11.61 10.17
C ARG A 221 -13.92 -11.51 9.30
N PRO A 222 -15.04 -10.90 9.75
CA PRO A 222 -16.24 -10.81 8.92
C PRO A 222 -15.99 -10.07 7.61
N VAL A 223 -15.14 -9.03 7.62
CA VAL A 223 -14.78 -8.31 6.40
C VAL A 223 -13.98 -9.19 5.44
N ILE A 224 -12.97 -9.95 5.90
CA ILE A 224 -12.22 -10.89 5.04
C ILE A 224 -13.16 -11.94 4.41
N LEU A 225 -14.08 -12.50 5.19
CA LEU A 225 -14.99 -13.54 4.71
C LEU A 225 -16.00 -13.03 3.68
N ILE A 226 -16.64 -11.88 3.95
CA ILE A 226 -17.63 -11.29 3.04
C ILE A 226 -16.96 -10.83 1.75
N THR A 227 -15.86 -10.09 1.85
CA THR A 227 -15.14 -9.57 0.67
C THR A 227 -14.52 -10.71 -0.13
N GLY A 228 -14.09 -11.79 0.54
CA GLY A 228 -13.60 -12.97 -0.16
C GLY A 228 -14.69 -13.74 -0.89
N ALA A 229 -15.90 -13.81 -0.34
CA ALA A 229 -17.05 -14.36 -1.06
C ALA A 229 -17.38 -13.51 -2.31
N ILE A 230 -17.33 -12.18 -2.20
CA ILE A 230 -17.52 -11.27 -3.34
C ILE A 230 -16.44 -11.49 -4.41
N ALA A 231 -15.17 -11.66 -4.02
CA ALA A 231 -14.08 -11.95 -4.94
C ALA A 231 -14.31 -13.26 -5.72
N ILE A 232 -14.76 -14.31 -5.03
CA ILE A 232 -15.06 -15.61 -5.65
C ILE A 232 -16.26 -15.50 -6.60
N LEU A 233 -17.33 -14.80 -6.20
CA LEU A 233 -18.49 -14.57 -7.06
C LEU A 233 -18.12 -13.79 -8.33
N GLY A 234 -17.28 -12.76 -8.21
CA GLY A 234 -16.76 -12.02 -9.36
C GLY A 234 -15.91 -12.89 -10.28
N ALA A 235 -15.05 -13.77 -9.73
CA ALA A 235 -14.25 -14.71 -10.51
C ALA A 235 -15.12 -15.73 -11.27
N ILE A 236 -16.13 -16.31 -10.61
CA ILE A 236 -17.07 -17.24 -11.24
C ILE A 236 -17.85 -16.52 -12.36
N TRP A 237 -18.33 -15.31 -12.10
CA TRP A 237 -19.00 -14.49 -13.11
C TRP A 237 -18.09 -14.20 -14.31
N ALA A 238 -16.80 -13.90 -14.10
CA ALA A 238 -15.84 -13.69 -15.18
C ALA A 238 -15.68 -14.93 -16.05
N GLY A 239 -15.65 -16.14 -15.45
CA GLY A 239 -15.60 -17.40 -16.20
C GLY A 239 -16.83 -17.67 -17.07
N PHE A 240 -18.03 -17.25 -16.63
CA PHE A 240 -19.27 -17.38 -17.40
C PHE A 240 -19.54 -16.21 -18.36
N SER A 241 -18.67 -15.19 -18.38
CA SER A 241 -18.88 -14.02 -19.23
C SER A 241 -18.75 -14.36 -20.73
N THR A 242 -19.67 -13.79 -21.52
CA THR A 242 -19.71 -13.96 -22.98
C THR A 242 -19.47 -12.65 -23.73
N SER A 243 -19.67 -11.50 -23.09
CA SER A 243 -19.38 -10.17 -23.64
C SER A 243 -18.23 -9.49 -22.91
N LEU A 244 -17.51 -8.59 -23.60
CA LEU A 244 -16.40 -7.81 -23.03
C LEU A 244 -16.89 -6.96 -21.84
N GLU A 245 -18.03 -6.29 -21.96
CA GLU A 245 -18.60 -5.48 -20.88
C GLU A 245 -18.96 -6.31 -19.64
N SER A 246 -19.56 -7.48 -19.83
CA SER A 246 -19.88 -8.41 -18.73
C SER A 246 -18.61 -8.92 -18.06
N HIS A 247 -17.56 -9.18 -18.85
CA HIS A 247 -16.27 -9.59 -18.32
C HIS A 247 -15.60 -8.47 -17.50
N ILE A 248 -15.60 -7.23 -18.00
CA ILE A 248 -15.10 -6.06 -17.26
C ILE A 248 -15.89 -5.87 -15.95
N GLY A 249 -17.23 -5.95 -16.00
CA GLY A 249 -18.08 -5.85 -14.81
C GLY A 249 -17.79 -6.93 -13.77
N ALA A 250 -17.63 -8.18 -14.20
CA ALA A 250 -17.26 -9.28 -13.32
C ALA A 250 -15.88 -9.05 -12.66
N ARG A 251 -14.92 -8.52 -13.42
CA ARG A 251 -13.58 -8.17 -12.94
C ARG A 251 -13.60 -7.03 -11.93
N VAL A 252 -14.45 -6.02 -12.12
CA VAL A 252 -14.68 -4.94 -11.15
C VAL A 252 -15.22 -5.51 -9.82
N VAL A 253 -16.20 -6.42 -9.87
CA VAL A 253 -16.73 -7.07 -8.67
C VAL A 253 -15.68 -7.96 -7.99
N GLN A 254 -14.90 -8.70 -8.77
CA GLN A 254 -13.80 -9.50 -8.24
C GLN A 254 -12.77 -8.62 -7.51
N ALA A 255 -12.39 -7.50 -8.11
CA ALA A 255 -11.41 -6.55 -7.59
C ALA A 255 -11.88 -5.84 -6.30
N LEU A 256 -13.17 -5.52 -6.21
CA LEU A 256 -13.77 -5.01 -4.97
C LEU A 256 -13.52 -5.96 -3.79
N GLY A 257 -13.71 -7.26 -4.01
CA GLY A 257 -13.43 -8.28 -3.01
C GLY A 257 -11.94 -8.46 -2.74
N ALA A 258 -11.15 -8.62 -3.81
CA ALA A 258 -9.71 -8.90 -3.75
C ALA A 258 -8.91 -7.78 -3.07
N GLY A 259 -9.25 -6.51 -3.33
CA GLY A 259 -8.48 -5.38 -2.81
C GLY A 259 -8.41 -5.36 -1.29
N THR A 260 -9.52 -5.72 -0.63
CA THR A 260 -9.63 -5.81 0.84
C THR A 260 -8.60 -6.77 1.44
N VAL A 261 -8.28 -7.83 0.72
CA VAL A 261 -7.42 -8.90 1.22
C VAL A 261 -5.96 -8.45 1.25
N GLU A 262 -5.55 -7.65 0.26
CA GLU A 262 -4.18 -7.13 0.15
C GLU A 262 -3.77 -6.30 1.37
N SER A 263 -4.68 -5.45 1.86
CA SER A 263 -4.43 -4.55 2.98
C SER A 263 -4.72 -5.17 4.36
N LEU A 264 -5.69 -6.10 4.45
CA LEU A 264 -6.04 -6.73 5.71
C LEU A 264 -5.01 -7.76 6.15
N ILE A 265 -4.31 -8.44 5.24
CA ILE A 265 -3.25 -9.39 5.59
C ILE A 265 -2.16 -8.74 6.48
N PRO A 266 -1.48 -7.65 6.05
CA PRO A 266 -0.48 -7.00 6.89
C PRO A 266 -1.08 -6.43 8.17
N PHE A 267 -2.35 -5.98 8.13
CA PHE A 267 -3.02 -5.47 9.31
C PHE A 267 -3.24 -6.58 10.36
N VAL A 268 -3.72 -7.75 9.94
CA VAL A 268 -3.90 -8.92 10.81
C VAL A 268 -2.55 -9.45 11.34
N ILE A 269 -1.52 -9.50 10.49
CA ILE A 269 -0.17 -9.93 10.91
C ILE A 269 0.36 -9.01 12.00
N GLN A 270 0.14 -7.71 11.88
CA GLN A 270 0.55 -6.74 12.89
C GLN A 270 -0.10 -7.00 14.25
N ASP A 271 -1.33 -7.51 14.31
CA ASP A 271 -1.98 -7.85 15.58
C ASP A 271 -1.47 -9.18 16.17
N LEU A 272 -0.97 -10.07 15.33
CA LEU A 272 -0.51 -11.41 15.71
C LEU A 272 0.98 -11.45 16.10
N CYS A 273 1.78 -10.46 15.72
CA CYS A 273 3.24 -10.49 15.84
C CYS A 273 3.81 -9.28 16.60
N PHE A 274 4.83 -9.55 17.42
CA PHE A 274 5.66 -8.52 18.04
C PHE A 274 6.47 -7.73 17.00
N ILE A 275 6.84 -6.49 17.35
CA ILE A 275 7.50 -5.55 16.43
C ILE A 275 8.85 -6.08 15.91
N HIS A 276 9.59 -6.85 16.71
CA HIS A 276 10.91 -7.36 16.36
C HIS A 276 10.89 -8.52 15.34
N GLU A 277 9.77 -9.24 15.23
CA GLU A 277 9.58 -10.30 14.23
C GLU A 277 8.66 -9.89 13.07
N ARG A 278 8.02 -8.71 13.17
CA ARG A 278 6.95 -8.28 12.26
C ARG A 278 7.38 -8.31 10.79
N ASN A 279 8.58 -7.80 10.48
CA ASN A 279 9.05 -7.71 9.11
C ASN A 279 9.34 -9.11 8.50
N THR A 280 9.89 -10.05 9.30
CA THR A 280 10.06 -11.46 8.89
C THR A 280 8.72 -12.11 8.53
N TRP A 281 7.68 -11.92 9.36
CA TRP A 281 6.36 -12.48 9.09
C TRP A 281 5.70 -11.88 7.84
N MET A 282 5.74 -10.55 7.69
CA MET A 282 5.19 -9.88 6.50
C MET A 282 5.91 -10.31 5.22
N SER A 283 7.25 -10.31 5.25
CA SER A 283 8.08 -10.72 4.10
C SER A 283 7.86 -12.18 3.73
N GLY A 284 7.76 -13.08 4.72
CA GLY A 284 7.51 -14.50 4.50
C GLY A 284 6.15 -14.77 3.85
N ILE A 285 5.11 -14.03 4.24
CA ILE A 285 3.78 -14.16 3.65
C ILE A 285 3.75 -13.64 2.21
N PHE A 286 4.30 -12.46 1.93
CA PHE A 286 4.37 -11.96 0.55
C PHE A 286 5.21 -12.87 -0.36
N ALA A 287 6.31 -13.42 0.13
CA ALA A 287 7.11 -14.39 -0.62
C ALA A 287 6.31 -15.67 -0.93
N ALA A 288 5.57 -16.20 0.04
CA ALA A 288 4.71 -17.37 -0.15
C ALA A 288 3.57 -17.10 -1.15
N GLN A 289 2.99 -15.89 -1.14
CA GLN A 289 1.99 -15.49 -2.15
C GLN A 289 2.59 -15.49 -3.56
N GLY A 290 3.80 -14.95 -3.72
CA GLY A 290 4.51 -14.94 -5.00
C GLY A 290 4.63 -16.33 -5.60
N ILE A 291 5.04 -17.33 -4.80
CA ILE A 291 5.18 -18.72 -5.27
C ILE A 291 3.86 -19.27 -5.83
N ILE A 292 2.74 -19.02 -5.14
CA ILE A 292 1.41 -19.50 -5.56
C ILE A 292 0.99 -18.80 -6.86
N ILE A 293 1.15 -17.48 -6.96
CA ILE A 293 0.81 -16.70 -8.16
C ILE A 293 1.59 -17.22 -9.37
N ILE A 294 2.89 -17.47 -9.18
CA ILE A 294 3.77 -17.91 -10.26
C ILE A 294 3.48 -19.35 -10.68
N ALA A 295 3.16 -20.26 -9.75
CA ALA A 295 2.78 -21.62 -10.09
C ALA A 295 1.54 -21.65 -11.00
N ILE A 296 0.54 -20.81 -10.70
CA ILE A 296 -0.68 -20.71 -11.51
C ILE A 296 -0.39 -20.03 -12.85
N GLY A 297 0.47 -19.01 -12.86
CA GLY A 297 0.81 -18.31 -14.09
C GLY A 297 1.71 -19.12 -15.03
N PHE A 298 2.53 -20.05 -14.53
CA PHE A 298 3.19 -21.06 -15.38
C PHE A 298 2.18 -22.03 -16.00
N ALA A 299 1.15 -22.40 -15.23
CA ALA A 299 0.11 -23.31 -15.71
C ALA A 299 -0.89 -22.61 -16.65
N SER A 300 -1.02 -21.27 -16.61
CA SER A 300 -2.08 -20.56 -17.32
C SER A 300 -2.06 -20.73 -18.84
N PRO A 301 -0.92 -20.68 -19.57
CA PRO A 301 -0.93 -20.89 -21.02
C PRO A 301 -1.35 -22.32 -21.40
N TYR A 302 -0.97 -23.31 -20.59
CA TYR A 302 -1.38 -24.70 -20.77
C TYR A 302 -2.89 -24.86 -20.55
N ILE A 303 -3.44 -24.25 -19.50
CA ILE A 303 -4.88 -24.25 -19.23
C ILE A 303 -5.65 -23.60 -20.40
N ILE A 304 -5.15 -22.49 -20.94
CA ILE A 304 -5.80 -21.78 -22.05
C ILE A 304 -5.85 -22.64 -23.31
N VAL A 305 -4.73 -23.25 -23.69
CA VAL A 305 -4.63 -24.03 -24.95
C VAL A 305 -5.44 -25.33 -24.89
N TYR A 306 -5.35 -26.07 -23.78
CA TYR A 306 -5.96 -27.40 -23.68
C TYR A 306 -7.41 -27.39 -23.16
N LEU A 307 -7.81 -26.37 -22.39
CA LEU A 307 -9.15 -26.29 -21.82
C LEU A 307 -9.90 -25.06 -22.35
N SER A 308 -9.56 -23.88 -21.84
CA SER A 308 -10.04 -22.56 -22.26
C SER A 308 -9.56 -21.53 -21.23
N TRP A 309 -9.46 -20.25 -21.61
CA TRP A 309 -9.19 -19.16 -20.67
C TRP A 309 -10.18 -19.08 -19.50
N ARG A 310 -11.42 -19.56 -19.69
CA ARG A 310 -12.46 -19.59 -18.64
C ARG A 310 -12.07 -20.45 -17.44
N TYR A 311 -11.32 -21.54 -17.66
CA TYR A 311 -10.88 -22.43 -16.60
C TYR A 311 -9.85 -21.81 -15.67
N VAL A 312 -9.12 -20.77 -16.10
CA VAL A 312 -8.22 -20.01 -15.22
C VAL A 312 -9.03 -19.38 -14.09
N TYR A 313 -10.21 -18.82 -14.39
CA TYR A 313 -11.11 -18.26 -13.39
C TYR A 313 -11.73 -19.34 -12.49
N TYR A 314 -12.18 -20.46 -13.05
CA TYR A 314 -12.76 -21.54 -12.23
C TYR A 314 -11.75 -22.19 -11.27
N ILE A 315 -10.51 -22.41 -11.72
CA ILE A 315 -9.45 -22.99 -10.89
C ILE A 315 -9.08 -22.02 -9.76
N THR A 316 -8.89 -20.74 -10.08
CA THR A 316 -8.57 -19.72 -9.07
C THR A 316 -9.71 -19.51 -8.08
N SER A 317 -10.98 -19.52 -8.53
CA SER A 317 -12.14 -19.39 -7.66
C SER A 317 -12.35 -20.61 -6.75
N ALA A 318 -12.12 -21.82 -7.26
CA ALA A 318 -12.24 -23.06 -6.48
C ALA A 318 -11.16 -23.13 -5.38
N GLY A 319 -9.91 -22.81 -5.74
CA GLY A 319 -8.83 -22.70 -4.77
C GLY A 319 -9.11 -21.62 -3.72
N ALA A 320 -9.57 -20.44 -4.16
CA ALA A 320 -9.88 -19.33 -3.27
C ALA A 320 -11.00 -19.71 -2.28
N GLY A 321 -12.03 -20.42 -2.75
CA GLY A 321 -13.09 -20.96 -1.91
C GLY A 321 -12.58 -21.95 -0.85
N PHE A 322 -11.69 -22.87 -1.23
CA PHE A 322 -11.07 -23.81 -0.28
C PHE A 322 -10.31 -23.08 0.84
N PHE A 323 -9.48 -22.10 0.50
CA PHE A 323 -8.72 -21.34 1.49
C PHE A 323 -9.58 -20.36 2.29
N LEU A 324 -10.67 -19.83 1.73
CA LEU A 324 -11.65 -19.01 2.45
C LEU A 324 -12.38 -19.84 3.52
N ILE A 325 -12.75 -21.09 3.21
CA ILE A 325 -13.29 -22.05 4.19
C ILE A 325 -12.24 -22.32 5.28
N GLY A 326 -10.96 -22.47 4.90
CA GLY A 326 -9.85 -22.55 5.85
C GLY A 326 -9.79 -21.33 6.78
N CYS A 327 -9.91 -20.12 6.23
CA CYS A 327 -9.96 -18.89 7.02
C CYS A 327 -11.16 -18.89 7.98
N TYR A 328 -12.32 -19.38 7.55
CA TYR A 328 -13.50 -19.50 8.41
C TYR A 328 -13.23 -20.35 9.66
N PHE A 329 -12.50 -21.47 9.55
CA PHE A 329 -12.24 -22.34 10.69
C PHE A 329 -11.03 -21.93 11.55
N PHE A 330 -9.96 -21.43 10.92
CA PHE A 330 -8.67 -21.25 11.61
C PHE A 330 -8.37 -19.82 12.04
N LEU A 331 -8.97 -18.80 11.40
CA LEU A 331 -8.75 -17.38 11.72
C LEU A 331 -9.76 -16.90 12.77
N PRO A 332 -9.38 -16.72 14.05
CA PRO A 332 -10.22 -16.01 15.00
C PRO A 332 -10.24 -14.51 14.69
N GLU A 333 -11.17 -13.79 15.32
CA GLU A 333 -11.15 -12.33 15.27
C GLU A 333 -9.86 -11.80 15.91
N THR A 334 -9.16 -10.93 15.18
CA THR A 334 -7.89 -10.36 15.62
C THR A 334 -8.04 -8.93 16.11
N ARG A 335 -9.25 -8.34 16.03
CA ARG A 335 -9.58 -7.04 16.62
C ARG A 335 -9.32 -7.01 18.12
N TRP A 336 -8.27 -6.30 18.51
CA TRP A 336 -7.87 -6.12 19.90
C TRP A 336 -7.56 -4.64 20.18
N ASN A 337 -8.28 -4.05 21.13
CA ASN A 337 -8.08 -2.65 21.52
C ASN A 337 -6.90 -2.56 22.50
N ARG A 338 -5.74 -2.13 22.01
CA ARG A 338 -4.56 -1.87 22.84
C ARG A 338 -4.47 -0.39 23.22
N THR A 339 -4.15 -0.14 24.47
CA THR A 339 -3.81 1.19 25.00
C THR A 339 -2.45 1.65 24.51
N ARG A 340 -2.20 2.98 24.60
CA ARG A 340 -0.91 3.57 24.23
C ARG A 340 0.25 3.01 25.04
N ALA A 341 0.02 2.74 26.32
CA ALA A 341 1.00 2.13 27.22
C ALA A 341 1.39 0.71 26.76
N GLU A 342 0.41 -0.14 26.41
CA GLU A 342 0.65 -1.49 25.87
C GLU A 342 1.43 -1.45 24.55
N MET A 343 1.12 -0.47 23.69
CA MET A 343 1.84 -0.24 22.43
C MET A 343 3.28 0.26 22.63
N GLN A 344 3.62 0.75 23.81
CA GLN A 344 4.98 1.15 24.21
C GLN A 344 5.72 0.06 24.99
N GLY A 345 5.09 -1.09 25.23
CA GLY A 345 5.69 -2.22 25.95
C GLY A 345 5.40 -2.23 27.46
N ILE A 346 4.53 -1.34 27.95
CA ILE A 346 4.07 -1.36 29.34
C ILE A 346 2.92 -2.37 29.46
N PRO A 347 3.07 -3.46 30.24
CA PRO A 347 2.02 -4.45 30.40
C PRO A 347 0.79 -3.87 31.10
N ARG A 348 -0.39 -4.34 30.72
CA ARG A 348 -1.64 -3.98 31.37
C ARG A 348 -1.68 -4.55 32.79
N ASP A 349 -2.19 -3.75 33.73
CA ASP A 349 -2.44 -4.23 35.08
C ASP A 349 -3.71 -5.10 35.11
N ASP A 350 -3.52 -6.38 34.81
CA ASP A 350 -4.56 -7.41 34.87
C ASP A 350 -4.60 -8.11 36.25
N ALA A 351 -4.09 -7.47 37.32
CA ALA A 351 -4.13 -8.03 38.67
C ALA A 351 -5.58 -8.12 39.18
N GLY A 352 -6.18 -9.31 39.06
CA GLY A 352 -7.54 -9.61 39.52
C GLY A 352 -8.56 -9.89 38.42
N ALA A 353 -8.17 -9.84 37.14
CA ALA A 353 -9.04 -10.22 36.04
C ALA A 353 -9.03 -11.74 35.82
N GLU A 354 -10.19 -12.40 35.99
CA GLU A 354 -10.39 -13.79 35.56
C GLU A 354 -10.87 -13.84 34.11
N TYR A 355 -10.06 -14.44 33.23
CA TYR A 355 -10.42 -14.62 31.84
C TYR A 355 -10.95 -16.03 31.58
N SER A 356 -12.10 -16.11 30.90
CA SER A 356 -12.63 -17.38 30.42
C SER A 356 -11.89 -17.85 29.17
N GLN A 357 -11.53 -19.14 29.15
CA GLN A 357 -10.96 -19.77 27.96
C GLN A 357 -11.99 -19.72 26.81
N PRO A 358 -11.60 -19.27 25.60
CA PRO A 358 -12.54 -19.12 24.50
C PRO A 358 -13.05 -20.49 24.04
N SER A 359 -14.37 -20.68 23.99
CA SER A 359 -14.96 -21.92 23.48
C SER A 359 -14.77 -22.05 21.97
N PHE A 360 -14.95 -23.26 21.42
CA PHE A 360 -14.89 -23.47 19.96
C PHE A 360 -15.96 -22.64 19.22
N LYS A 361 -17.14 -22.47 19.82
CA LYS A 361 -18.22 -21.63 19.27
C LYS A 361 -17.84 -20.15 19.29
N ASP A 362 -17.20 -19.68 20.37
CA ASP A 362 -16.69 -18.31 20.44
C ASP A 362 -15.58 -18.09 19.42
N ASN A 363 -14.73 -19.07 19.18
CA ASN A 363 -13.68 -18.99 18.16
C ASN A 363 -14.24 -18.93 16.73
N ILE A 364 -15.42 -19.53 16.48
CA ILE A 364 -16.04 -19.60 15.14
C ILE A 364 -17.07 -18.50 14.90
N ALA A 365 -17.53 -17.80 15.94
CA ALA A 365 -18.46 -16.69 15.80
C ALA A 365 -17.97 -15.66 14.75
N MET A 366 -18.82 -15.33 13.78
CA MET A 366 -18.44 -14.42 12.69
C MET A 366 -18.28 -12.98 13.16
N PHE A 367 -19.02 -12.59 14.20
CA PHE A 367 -18.98 -11.25 14.79
C PHE A 367 -18.60 -11.34 16.27
N HIS A 368 -17.62 -10.54 16.68
CA HIS A 368 -17.19 -10.43 18.07
C HIS A 368 -17.38 -8.99 18.55
N GLY A 369 -18.00 -8.84 19.72
CA GLY A 369 -18.17 -7.55 20.39
C GLY A 369 -19.24 -6.65 19.74
N THR A 370 -19.18 -5.37 20.07
CA THR A 370 -20.11 -4.34 19.58
C THR A 370 -19.54 -3.64 18.35
N PHE A 371 -20.42 -3.23 17.44
CA PHE A 371 -20.03 -2.46 16.26
C PHE A 371 -19.66 -1.02 16.66
N GLU A 372 -18.43 -0.60 16.35
CA GLU A 372 -17.93 0.73 16.68
C GLU A 372 -17.87 1.61 15.42
N TRP A 373 -19.04 1.89 14.85
CA TRP A 373 -19.19 2.66 13.60
C TRP A 373 -18.48 4.01 13.62
N MET A 374 -18.54 4.72 14.74
CA MET A 374 -17.85 6.01 14.90
C MET A 374 -16.33 5.86 14.83
N LYS A 375 -15.74 4.79 15.36
CA LYS A 375 -14.29 4.56 15.24
C LYS A 375 -13.88 4.27 13.79
N GLY A 376 -14.71 3.52 13.05
CA GLY A 376 -14.53 3.34 11.61
C GLY A 376 -14.58 4.67 10.85
N TRP A 377 -15.58 5.52 11.14
CA TRP A 377 -15.66 6.85 10.51
C TRP A 377 -14.45 7.73 10.82
N HIS A 378 -14.01 7.78 12.08
CA HIS A 378 -12.78 8.50 12.44
C HIS A 378 -11.57 7.92 11.71
N ALA A 379 -11.43 6.59 11.63
CA ALA A 379 -10.35 5.96 10.88
C ALA A 379 -10.38 6.33 9.39
N PHE A 380 -11.56 6.43 8.77
CA PHE A 380 -11.71 6.89 7.38
C PHE A 380 -11.26 8.36 7.22
N VAL A 381 -11.73 9.25 8.09
CA VAL A 381 -11.33 10.68 8.07
C VAL A 381 -9.83 10.82 8.32
N ASP A 382 -9.28 10.03 9.24
CA ASP A 382 -7.86 10.02 9.59
C ASP A 382 -7.03 9.49 8.43
N THR A 383 -7.53 8.52 7.66
CA THR A 383 -6.91 8.04 6.42
C THR A 383 -6.75 9.20 5.44
N LEU A 384 -7.83 9.93 5.15
CA LEU A 384 -7.81 11.08 4.24
C LEU A 384 -6.87 12.20 4.71
N ARG A 385 -6.80 12.45 6.03
CA ARG A 385 -5.91 13.49 6.60
C ARG A 385 -4.44 13.08 6.59
N THR A 386 -4.15 11.83 6.96
CA THR A 386 -2.78 11.30 7.03
C THR A 386 -2.15 11.12 5.65
N PHE A 387 -2.94 11.05 4.58
CA PHE A 387 -2.43 11.02 3.21
C PHE A 387 -1.57 12.27 2.90
N PHE A 388 -1.94 13.43 3.43
CA PHE A 388 -1.20 14.68 3.23
C PHE A 388 0.03 14.83 4.11
N TYR A 389 0.37 13.83 4.93
CA TYR A 389 1.60 13.86 5.70
C TYR A 389 2.79 13.67 4.77
N PRO A 390 3.81 14.54 4.80
CA PRO A 390 4.91 14.51 3.85
C PRO A 390 5.59 13.15 3.70
N GLN A 391 5.74 12.41 4.80
CA GLN A 391 6.35 11.07 4.80
C GLN A 391 5.47 10.02 4.13
N ILE A 392 4.17 10.02 4.45
CA ILE A 392 3.21 9.07 3.90
C ILE A 392 3.01 9.37 2.42
N LEU A 393 2.80 10.65 2.06
CA LEU A 393 2.66 11.11 0.69
C LEU A 393 3.87 10.69 -0.16
N PHE A 394 5.08 10.91 0.32
CA PHE A 394 6.30 10.54 -0.38
C PHE A 394 6.36 9.03 -0.67
N ILE A 395 6.15 8.19 0.35
CA ILE A 395 6.20 6.73 0.19
C ILE A 395 5.10 6.26 -0.75
N THR A 396 3.88 6.78 -0.61
CA THR A 396 2.76 6.41 -1.47
C THR A 396 3.05 6.81 -2.91
N MET A 397 3.57 8.01 -3.18
CA MET A 397 3.88 8.48 -4.54
C MET A 397 4.99 7.65 -5.19
N LEU A 398 6.09 7.40 -4.47
CA LEU A 398 7.19 6.58 -4.97
C LEU A 398 6.71 5.16 -5.30
N ASN A 399 5.97 4.53 -4.39
CA ASN A 399 5.43 3.19 -4.58
C ASN A 399 4.43 3.16 -5.75
N SER A 400 3.58 4.18 -5.89
CA SER A 400 2.65 4.35 -7.03
C SER A 400 3.35 4.39 -8.37
N ALA A 401 4.44 5.17 -8.46
CA ALA A 401 5.22 5.27 -9.69
C ALA A 401 5.88 3.93 -10.06
N MET A 402 6.38 3.20 -9.06
CA MET A 402 7.03 1.90 -9.27
C MET A 402 6.04 0.81 -9.69
N ILE A 403 4.88 0.71 -9.04
CA ILE A 403 3.86 -0.25 -9.46
C ILE A 403 3.28 0.13 -10.83
N GLY A 404 3.09 1.43 -11.11
CA GLY A 404 2.60 1.91 -12.40
C GLY A 404 3.55 1.49 -13.54
N ALA A 405 4.85 1.68 -13.36
CA ALA A 405 5.88 1.23 -14.30
C ALA A 405 5.92 -0.30 -14.44
N ALA A 406 5.79 -1.04 -13.33
CA ALA A 406 5.78 -2.50 -13.36
C ALA A 406 4.55 -3.07 -14.07
N LEU A 407 3.35 -2.49 -13.84
CA LEU A 407 2.12 -2.87 -14.54
C LEU A 407 2.19 -2.52 -16.03
N ALA A 408 2.69 -1.32 -16.36
CA ALA A 408 2.93 -0.91 -17.74
C ALA A 408 3.81 -1.90 -18.50
N ALA A 409 4.92 -2.33 -17.89
CA ALA A 409 5.80 -3.35 -18.46
C ALA A 409 5.10 -4.73 -18.54
N ALA A 410 4.40 -5.16 -17.49
CA ALA A 410 3.73 -6.46 -17.45
C ALA A 410 2.63 -6.61 -18.52
N TYR A 411 1.84 -5.56 -18.77
CA TYR A 411 0.76 -5.58 -19.76
C TYR A 411 1.28 -5.62 -21.20
N THR A 412 2.49 -5.12 -21.43
CA THR A 412 3.03 -4.89 -22.79
C THR A 412 4.16 -5.85 -23.14
N ALA A 413 4.58 -6.70 -22.20
CA ALA A 413 5.63 -7.69 -22.41
C ALA A 413 5.19 -8.87 -23.29
N ALA A 414 3.98 -9.41 -23.08
CA ALA A 414 3.53 -10.59 -23.82
C ALA A 414 3.37 -10.36 -25.34
N PRO A 415 2.74 -9.26 -25.82
CA PRO A 415 2.68 -8.97 -27.25
C PRO A 415 4.05 -8.91 -27.92
N ASN A 416 5.06 -8.33 -27.27
CA ASN A 416 6.40 -8.15 -27.85
C ASN A 416 7.18 -9.47 -27.98
N LEU A 417 6.94 -10.43 -27.09
CA LEU A 417 7.59 -11.74 -27.13
C LEU A 417 7.03 -12.66 -28.22
N LEU A 418 5.79 -12.45 -28.64
CA LEU A 418 5.12 -13.27 -29.65
C LEU A 418 5.54 -12.93 -31.09
N VAL A 419 6.19 -11.79 -31.32
CA VAL A 419 6.55 -11.28 -32.65
C VAL A 419 8.03 -11.53 -32.96
N ALA A 420 8.36 -11.60 -34.26
CA ALA A 420 9.75 -11.67 -34.73
C ALA A 420 10.57 -10.48 -34.20
N PRO A 421 11.80 -10.70 -33.70
CA PRO A 421 12.67 -11.87 -33.88
C PRO A 421 12.66 -12.89 -32.73
N TRP A 422 11.88 -12.68 -31.66
CA TRP A 422 11.89 -13.60 -30.51
C TRP A 422 10.93 -14.78 -30.67
N GLU A 423 9.81 -14.59 -31.37
CA GLU A 423 8.89 -15.64 -31.83
C GLU A 423 8.57 -16.71 -30.76
N TRP A 424 8.30 -16.27 -29.53
CA TRP A 424 7.98 -17.22 -28.47
C TRP A 424 6.71 -18.01 -28.79
N SER A 425 6.77 -19.30 -28.52
CA SER A 425 5.56 -20.12 -28.49
C SER A 425 4.64 -19.62 -27.39
N PHE A 426 3.32 -19.62 -27.65
CA PHE A 426 2.32 -19.22 -26.68
C PHE A 426 2.44 -19.99 -25.34
N LEU A 427 2.78 -21.29 -25.39
CA LEU A 427 3.00 -22.12 -24.20
C LEU A 427 4.15 -21.61 -23.32
N SER A 428 5.13 -20.93 -23.93
CA SER A 428 6.29 -20.39 -23.24
C SER A 428 6.02 -19.05 -22.54
N LEU A 429 4.88 -18.39 -22.79
CA LEU A 429 4.55 -17.12 -22.14
C LEU A 429 4.45 -17.21 -20.62
N GLY A 430 4.16 -18.39 -20.07
CA GLY A 430 4.17 -18.62 -18.62
C GLY A 430 5.54 -18.36 -17.99
N PHE A 431 6.63 -18.51 -18.76
CA PHE A 431 7.99 -18.21 -18.31
C PHE A 431 8.26 -16.71 -18.09
N LEU A 432 7.37 -15.83 -18.53
CA LEU A 432 7.45 -14.39 -18.24
C LEU A 432 7.42 -14.09 -16.74
N LEU A 433 6.81 -14.97 -15.93
CA LEU A 433 6.74 -14.81 -14.47
C LEU A 433 7.97 -15.36 -13.74
N ALA A 434 8.88 -16.08 -14.41
CA ALA A 434 10.07 -16.63 -13.77
C ALA A 434 11.01 -15.53 -13.21
N PRO A 435 11.30 -14.43 -13.93
CA PRO A 435 12.06 -13.29 -13.36
C PRO A 435 11.34 -12.62 -12.18
N VAL A 436 10.01 -12.60 -12.18
CA VAL A 436 9.19 -12.09 -11.07
C VAL A 436 9.37 -12.97 -9.82
N LEU A 437 9.46 -14.30 -9.99
CA LEU A 437 9.74 -15.23 -8.89
C LEU A 437 11.11 -14.99 -8.26
N ILE A 438 12.13 -14.87 -9.11
CA ILE A 438 13.49 -14.58 -8.68
C ILE A 438 13.46 -13.28 -7.85
N SER A 439 12.79 -12.26 -8.37
CA SER A 439 12.63 -10.97 -7.70
C SER A 439 11.96 -11.10 -6.32
N ALA A 440 10.88 -11.86 -6.21
CA ALA A 440 10.20 -12.10 -4.94
C ALA A 440 11.09 -12.81 -3.89
N ILE A 441 11.90 -13.78 -4.31
CA ILE A 441 12.87 -14.47 -3.43
C ILE A 441 13.94 -13.49 -2.95
N PHE A 442 14.49 -12.68 -3.86
CA PHE A 442 15.49 -11.67 -3.52
C PHE A 442 14.94 -10.60 -2.57
N VAL A 443 13.69 -10.16 -2.74
CA VAL A 443 13.00 -9.24 -1.80
C VAL A 443 12.91 -9.87 -0.41
N GLY A 444 12.43 -11.10 -0.29
CA GLY A 444 12.33 -11.79 1.01
C GLY A 444 13.66 -11.85 1.77
N ILE A 445 14.77 -12.05 1.07
CA ILE A 445 16.11 -12.11 1.66
C ILE A 445 16.68 -10.70 1.95
N LEU A 446 16.70 -9.83 0.93
CA LEU A 446 17.37 -8.52 0.98
C LEU A 446 16.58 -7.49 1.79
N THR A 447 15.27 -7.39 1.56
CA THR A 447 14.42 -6.38 2.22
C THR A 447 13.73 -6.91 3.48
N GLY A 448 13.76 -8.23 3.69
CA GLY A 448 13.32 -8.87 4.93
C GLY A 448 14.48 -9.10 5.91
N ALA A 449 15.06 -10.30 5.86
CA ALA A 449 16.03 -10.76 6.85
C ALA A 449 17.31 -9.91 6.93
N LEU A 450 17.83 -9.46 5.79
CA LEU A 450 19.04 -8.62 5.75
C LEU A 450 18.75 -7.20 6.24
N ALA A 451 17.63 -6.62 5.83
CA ALA A 451 17.17 -5.30 6.29
C ALA A 451 16.99 -5.26 7.80
N ASP A 452 16.39 -6.30 8.40
CA ASP A 452 16.23 -6.40 9.85
C ASP A 452 17.57 -6.52 10.57
N LYS A 453 18.50 -7.34 10.05
CA LYS A 453 19.85 -7.46 10.62
C LYS A 453 20.58 -6.12 10.58
N LEU A 454 20.51 -5.40 9.46
CA LEU A 454 21.12 -4.07 9.30
C LEU A 454 20.48 -3.04 10.25
N ALA A 455 19.15 -3.01 10.34
CA ALA A 455 18.42 -2.10 11.21
C ALA A 455 18.73 -2.39 12.69
N ASN A 456 18.75 -3.65 13.10
CA ASN A 456 19.06 -4.06 14.48
C ASN A 456 20.52 -3.78 14.83
N TRP A 457 21.46 -3.99 13.90
CA TRP A 457 22.85 -3.63 14.11
C TRP A 457 23.04 -2.12 14.26
N ALA A 458 22.38 -1.32 13.42
CA ALA A 458 22.42 0.13 13.51
C ALA A 458 21.77 0.64 14.81
N ALA A 459 20.67 0.02 15.25
CA ALA A 459 20.02 0.31 16.52
C ALA A 459 20.92 -0.06 17.71
N LYS A 460 21.59 -1.21 17.68
CA LYS A 460 22.51 -1.67 18.75
C LYS A 460 23.70 -0.72 18.93
N LYS A 461 24.20 -0.12 17.84
CA LYS A 461 25.27 0.89 17.92
C LYS A 461 24.81 2.24 18.45
N ARG A 462 23.54 2.60 18.28
CA ARG A 462 22.98 3.91 18.64
C ARG A 462 22.14 3.90 19.93
N GLY A 463 21.81 2.73 20.47
CA GLY A 463 20.92 2.55 21.63
C GLY A 463 19.43 2.80 21.35
N ARG A 464 19.05 3.26 20.15
CA ARG A 464 17.66 3.57 19.77
C ARG A 464 17.35 3.18 18.32
N ARG A 465 16.15 2.69 18.06
CA ARG A 465 15.66 2.41 16.69
C ARG A 465 15.07 3.70 16.09
N ILE A 466 15.51 4.04 14.88
CA ILE A 466 15.09 5.24 14.16
C ILE A 466 14.44 4.79 12.84
N PRO A 467 13.22 5.24 12.51
CA PRO A 467 12.51 4.82 11.29
C PRO A 467 13.29 5.14 10.01
N GLU A 468 14.04 6.23 10.00
CA GLU A 468 14.84 6.69 8.85
C GLU A 468 15.88 5.67 8.37
N ASN A 469 16.27 4.68 9.19
CA ASN A 469 17.14 3.60 8.73
C ASN A 469 16.49 2.78 7.60
N GLN A 470 15.15 2.68 7.58
CA GLN A 470 14.42 1.97 6.52
C GLN A 470 14.55 2.68 5.17
N LEU A 471 14.68 4.02 5.15
CA LEU A 471 14.86 4.78 3.91
C LEU A 471 16.21 4.46 3.23
N ILE A 472 17.23 4.06 3.99
CA ILE A 472 18.51 3.61 3.41
C ILE A 472 18.31 2.29 2.66
N ASN A 473 17.53 1.37 3.24
CA ASN A 473 17.19 0.10 2.59
C ASN A 473 16.37 0.31 1.30
N LEU A 474 15.65 1.43 1.19
CA LEU A 474 14.85 1.80 0.02
C LEU A 474 15.70 2.24 -1.19
N VAL A 475 16.97 2.61 -0.99
CA VAL A 475 17.86 3.06 -2.08
C VAL A 475 18.14 1.96 -3.09
N LEU A 476 18.34 0.72 -2.64
CA LEU A 476 18.65 -0.38 -3.54
C LEU A 476 17.45 -0.73 -4.46
N PRO A 477 16.23 -0.97 -3.94
CA PRO A 477 15.05 -1.23 -4.79
C PRO A 477 14.75 -0.09 -5.77
N THR A 478 14.95 1.17 -5.37
CA THR A 478 14.67 2.33 -6.23
C THR A 478 15.64 2.42 -7.40
N VAL A 479 16.95 2.28 -7.16
CA VAL A 479 17.96 2.27 -8.23
C VAL A 479 17.74 1.10 -9.19
N VAL A 480 17.43 -0.09 -8.66
CA VAL A 480 17.17 -1.27 -9.47
C VAL A 480 15.93 -1.11 -10.35
N ALA A 481 14.83 -0.50 -9.84
CA ALA A 481 13.67 -0.18 -10.66
C ALA A 481 13.97 0.81 -11.78
N LEU A 482 14.74 1.88 -11.49
CA LEU A 482 15.11 2.87 -12.50
C LEU A 482 15.89 2.22 -13.65
N VAL A 483 16.88 1.39 -13.31
CA VAL A 483 17.65 0.63 -14.32
C VAL A 483 16.75 -0.36 -15.06
N GLY A 484 15.91 -1.10 -14.34
CA GLY A 484 14.96 -2.05 -14.93
C GLY A 484 14.02 -1.39 -15.94
N CYS A 485 13.52 -0.19 -15.63
CA CYS A 485 12.64 0.55 -16.52
C CYS A 485 13.31 0.97 -17.82
N VAL A 486 14.52 1.54 -17.73
CA VAL A 486 15.30 1.94 -18.91
C VAL A 486 15.66 0.72 -19.76
N VAL A 487 16.13 -0.36 -19.13
CA VAL A 487 16.49 -1.59 -19.85
C VAL A 487 15.28 -2.22 -20.53
N PHE A 488 14.09 -2.20 -19.90
CA PHE A 488 12.84 -2.67 -20.51
C PHE A 488 12.48 -1.86 -21.76
N GLY A 489 12.59 -0.52 -21.66
CA GLY A 489 12.33 0.37 -22.80
C GLY A 489 13.29 0.17 -23.97
N VAL A 490 14.59 0.06 -23.69
CA VAL A 490 15.64 -0.15 -24.71
C VAL A 490 15.51 -1.53 -25.36
N SER A 491 15.41 -2.59 -24.56
CA SER A 491 15.31 -3.96 -25.09
C SER A 491 13.98 -4.22 -25.80
N GLY A 492 12.90 -3.53 -25.40
CA GLY A 492 11.62 -3.59 -26.09
C GLY A 492 11.57 -2.85 -27.42
N SER A 493 12.40 -1.80 -27.59
CA SER A 493 12.44 -1.00 -28.82
C SER A 493 13.32 -1.62 -29.91
N ASP A 494 14.38 -2.33 -29.52
CA ASP A 494 15.28 -3.02 -30.46
C ASP A 494 15.34 -4.55 -30.21
N PRO A 495 14.24 -5.30 -30.43
CA PRO A 495 14.21 -6.75 -30.19
C PRO A 495 15.28 -7.55 -30.97
N GLY A 496 15.76 -7.03 -32.11
CA GLY A 496 16.80 -7.68 -32.92
C GLY A 496 18.21 -7.55 -32.39
N HIS A 497 18.49 -6.55 -31.55
CA HIS A 497 19.82 -6.34 -30.96
C HIS A 497 19.96 -7.01 -29.60
N TYR A 498 18.89 -7.04 -28.81
CA TYR A 498 18.88 -7.57 -27.45
C TYR A 498 18.23 -8.95 -27.38
N HIS A 499 18.85 -9.84 -26.59
CA HIS A 499 18.27 -11.16 -26.33
C HIS A 499 17.02 -11.02 -25.43
N TRP A 500 15.96 -11.81 -25.70
CA TRP A 500 14.71 -11.83 -24.93
C TRP A 500 14.92 -11.96 -23.42
N ALA A 501 16.02 -12.61 -22.99
CA ALA A 501 16.35 -12.78 -21.58
C ALA A 501 16.58 -11.44 -20.86
N VAL A 502 17.15 -10.44 -21.54
CA VAL A 502 17.35 -9.10 -20.99
C VAL A 502 16.00 -8.40 -20.78
N PHE A 503 15.09 -8.53 -21.75
CA PHE A 503 13.73 -8.00 -21.67
C PHE A 503 12.96 -8.63 -20.50
N CYS A 504 12.94 -9.96 -20.38
CA CYS A 504 12.30 -10.66 -19.26
C CYS A 504 12.97 -10.33 -17.91
N MET A 505 14.30 -10.26 -17.85
CA MET A 505 15.03 -9.88 -16.64
C MET A 505 14.65 -8.46 -16.17
N SER A 506 14.50 -7.52 -17.10
CA SER A 506 14.14 -6.14 -16.76
C SER A 506 12.73 -6.00 -16.15
N LEU A 507 11.78 -6.84 -16.56
CA LEU A 507 10.48 -6.98 -15.89
C LEU A 507 10.64 -7.47 -14.44
N GLY A 508 11.57 -8.41 -14.21
CA GLY A 508 11.99 -8.82 -12.87
C GLY A 508 12.53 -7.65 -12.05
N LEU A 509 13.49 -6.87 -12.58
CA LEU A 509 14.08 -5.72 -11.88
C LEU A 509 13.04 -4.66 -11.49
N LEU A 510 12.10 -4.35 -12.38
CA LEU A 510 10.97 -3.46 -12.09
C LEU A 510 10.11 -4.00 -10.92
N THR A 511 9.80 -5.30 -10.98
CA THR A 511 8.98 -5.96 -9.96
C THR A 511 9.71 -6.06 -8.61
N PHE A 512 11.02 -6.33 -8.61
CA PHE A 512 11.89 -6.28 -7.43
C PHE A 512 11.85 -4.91 -6.76
N GLY A 513 11.98 -3.85 -7.57
CA GLY A 513 11.95 -2.50 -7.05
C GLY A 513 10.60 -2.13 -6.43
N PHE A 514 9.50 -2.48 -7.11
CA PHE A 514 8.13 -2.30 -6.57
C PHE A 514 7.93 -3.07 -5.26
N LEU A 515 8.18 -4.38 -5.24
CA LEU A 515 7.98 -5.24 -4.06
C LEU A 515 8.84 -4.78 -2.87
N GLY A 516 10.10 -4.39 -3.14
CA GLY A 516 11.01 -3.87 -2.13
C GLY A 516 10.53 -2.52 -1.57
N ALA A 517 10.11 -1.60 -2.43
CA ALA A 517 9.58 -0.31 -2.01
C ALA A 517 8.26 -0.44 -1.24
N ASN A 518 7.39 -1.37 -1.63
CA ASN A 518 6.15 -1.67 -0.94
C ASN A 518 6.38 -2.19 0.48
N THR A 519 7.29 -3.17 0.62
CA THR A 519 7.60 -3.78 1.92
C THR A 519 8.27 -2.78 2.86
N ILE A 520 9.33 -2.12 2.40
CA ILE A 520 10.09 -1.15 3.20
C ILE A 520 9.24 0.08 3.50
N GLY A 521 8.46 0.56 2.54
CA GLY A 521 7.56 1.70 2.70
C GLY A 521 6.49 1.46 3.76
N ALA A 522 5.86 0.27 3.74
CA ALA A 522 4.89 -0.11 4.77
C ALA A 522 5.52 -0.14 6.17
N VAL A 523 6.70 -0.75 6.32
CA VAL A 523 7.43 -0.78 7.60
C VAL A 523 7.81 0.63 8.06
N TYR A 524 8.32 1.47 7.16
CA TYR A 524 8.72 2.85 7.50
C TYR A 524 7.54 3.67 8.01
N VAL A 525 6.37 3.59 7.37
CA VAL A 525 5.18 4.32 7.80
C VAL A 525 4.66 3.80 9.14
N LEU A 526 4.69 2.47 9.33
CA LEU A 526 4.33 1.84 10.61
C LEU A 526 5.27 2.25 11.76
N GLU A 527 6.57 2.36 11.49
CA GLU A 527 7.54 2.85 12.49
C GLU A 527 7.42 4.35 12.74
N CYS A 528 6.96 5.15 11.76
CA CYS A 528 6.71 6.58 11.93
C CYS A 528 5.43 6.88 12.71
N TYR A 529 4.37 6.09 12.50
CA TYR A 529 3.03 6.31 13.05
C TYR A 529 2.40 5.01 13.59
N PRO A 530 2.98 4.40 14.65
CA PRO A 530 2.53 3.10 15.15
C PRO A 530 1.08 3.12 15.64
N HIS A 531 0.61 4.25 16.21
CA HIS A 531 -0.76 4.42 16.70
C HIS A 531 -1.80 4.63 15.61
N LEU A 532 -1.39 4.98 14.38
CA LEU A 532 -2.27 5.13 13.22
C LEU A 532 -2.00 4.05 12.18
N ALA A 533 -1.53 2.88 12.62
CA ALA A 533 -1.15 1.80 11.73
C ALA A 533 -2.28 1.41 10.76
N GLY A 534 -3.52 1.34 11.23
CA GLY A 534 -4.68 1.09 10.35
C GLY A 534 -4.81 2.16 9.26
N PRO A 535 -5.18 3.42 9.61
CA PRO A 535 -5.36 4.51 8.64
C PRO A 535 -4.16 4.78 7.72
N SER A 536 -2.93 4.64 8.24
CA SER A 536 -1.72 4.91 7.47
C SER A 536 -1.35 3.80 6.48
N LEU A 537 -1.59 2.53 6.81
CA LEU A 537 -1.42 1.41 5.87
C LEU A 537 -2.44 1.47 4.74
N VAL A 538 -3.68 1.89 5.04
CA VAL A 538 -4.73 2.12 4.01
C VAL A 538 -4.22 3.06 2.94
N ASN A 539 -3.59 4.17 3.34
CA ASN A 539 -3.12 5.16 2.38
C ASN A 539 -2.10 4.61 1.39
N ILE A 540 -1.19 3.75 1.86
CA ILE A 540 -0.15 3.17 1.00
C ILE A 540 -0.75 2.15 0.04
N ALA A 541 -1.81 1.43 0.41
CA ALA A 541 -2.45 0.48 -0.49
C ALA A 541 -3.44 1.16 -1.46
N SER A 542 -4.35 1.97 -0.93
CA SER A 542 -5.47 2.58 -1.67
C SER A 542 -5.01 3.59 -2.70
N PHE A 543 -4.34 4.67 -2.25
CA PHE A 543 -3.91 5.74 -3.14
C PHE A 543 -2.84 5.25 -4.12
N ARG A 544 -2.03 4.26 -3.73
CA ARG A 544 -1.07 3.63 -4.64
C ARG A 544 -1.77 3.03 -5.85
N CYS A 545 -2.80 2.21 -5.65
CA CYS A 545 -3.50 1.59 -6.77
C CYS A 545 -4.30 2.61 -7.60
N MET A 546 -4.87 3.64 -6.97
CA MET A 546 -5.54 4.72 -7.71
C MET A 546 -4.59 5.50 -8.62
N ILE A 547 -3.42 5.88 -8.10
CA ILE A 547 -2.39 6.59 -8.89
C ILE A 547 -1.77 5.65 -9.93
N ALA A 548 -1.54 4.39 -9.59
CA ALA A 548 -1.05 3.36 -10.52
C ALA A 548 -1.96 3.21 -11.73
N PHE A 549 -3.28 3.17 -11.51
CA PHE A 549 -4.26 3.12 -12.58
C PHE A 549 -4.14 4.34 -13.52
N VAL A 550 -4.07 5.56 -12.97
CA VAL A 550 -3.89 6.79 -13.76
C VAL A 550 -2.60 6.74 -14.58
N LEU A 551 -1.56 6.10 -14.04
CA LEU A 551 -0.29 5.92 -14.73
C LEU A 551 -0.32 4.78 -15.77
N SER A 552 -1.21 3.79 -15.67
CA SER A 552 -1.18 2.59 -16.52
C SER A 552 -2.34 2.47 -17.52
N PHE A 553 -3.45 3.18 -17.37
CA PHE A 553 -4.68 2.94 -18.15
C PHE A 553 -4.54 3.20 -19.67
N LYS A 554 -3.59 4.06 -20.08
CA LYS A 554 -3.32 4.42 -21.48
C LYS A 554 -1.96 3.91 -21.99
N VAL A 555 -1.34 2.98 -21.29
CA VAL A 555 0.01 2.51 -21.63
C VAL A 555 0.07 1.91 -23.04
N SER A 556 -0.96 1.20 -23.49
CA SER A 556 -0.98 0.59 -24.82
C SER A 556 -0.97 1.64 -25.93
N GLU A 557 -1.74 2.72 -25.79
CA GLU A 557 -1.71 3.86 -26.73
C GLU A 557 -0.36 4.58 -26.69
N TRP A 558 0.19 4.82 -25.49
CA TRP A 558 1.50 5.47 -25.37
C TRP A 558 2.61 4.69 -26.06
N ILE A 559 2.58 3.36 -25.99
CA ILE A 559 3.57 2.54 -26.69
C ILE A 559 3.35 2.58 -28.20
N VAL A 560 2.10 2.61 -28.68
CA VAL A 560 1.82 2.75 -30.12
C VAL A 560 2.24 4.13 -30.65
N ASP A 561 2.02 5.20 -29.88
CA ASP A 561 2.30 6.57 -30.32
C ASP A 561 3.75 7.01 -30.12
N LEU A 562 4.38 6.59 -29.01
CA LEU A 562 5.71 7.05 -28.59
C LEU A 562 6.78 5.96 -28.66
N GLY A 563 6.40 4.69 -28.80
CA GLY A 563 7.29 3.53 -28.70
C GLY A 563 7.60 3.11 -27.25
N TYR A 564 8.25 1.95 -27.11
CA TYR A 564 8.62 1.37 -25.80
C TYR A 564 9.60 2.26 -25.03
N LEU A 565 10.67 2.74 -25.67
CA LEU A 565 11.72 3.52 -25.01
C LEU A 565 11.18 4.81 -24.42
N ASN A 566 10.51 5.65 -25.22
CA ASN A 566 10.01 6.93 -24.75
C ASN A 566 8.96 6.77 -23.65
N THR A 567 8.08 5.78 -23.78
CA THR A 567 7.08 5.47 -22.74
C THR A 567 7.75 5.08 -21.42
N MET A 568 8.75 4.19 -21.46
CA MET A 568 9.47 3.78 -20.24
C MET A 568 10.38 4.89 -19.68
N LEU A 569 10.89 5.80 -20.51
CA LEU A 569 11.62 6.98 -20.04
C LEU A 569 10.71 7.95 -19.28
N ILE A 570 9.43 8.07 -19.64
CA ILE A 570 8.46 8.86 -18.87
C ILE A 570 8.31 8.26 -17.46
N TYR A 571 8.11 6.95 -17.35
CA TYR A 571 8.04 6.28 -16.05
C TYR A 571 9.35 6.41 -15.25
N THR A 572 10.49 6.26 -15.91
CA THR A 572 11.81 6.46 -15.30
C THR A 572 11.94 7.88 -14.75
N GLY A 573 11.51 8.90 -15.51
CA GLY A 573 11.52 10.30 -15.07
C GLY A 573 10.65 10.53 -13.83
N ILE A 574 9.43 10.00 -13.83
CA ILE A 574 8.51 10.08 -12.67
C ILE A 574 9.15 9.40 -11.44
N MET A 575 9.66 8.18 -11.59
CA MET A 575 10.33 7.45 -10.52
C MET A 575 11.60 8.18 -10.04
N ALA A 576 12.37 8.80 -10.93
CA ALA A 576 13.59 9.51 -10.59
C ALA A 576 13.28 10.78 -9.78
N VAL A 577 12.26 11.54 -10.16
CA VAL A 577 11.81 12.73 -9.42
C VAL A 577 11.45 12.36 -7.97
N PHE A 578 10.66 11.31 -7.78
CA PHE A 578 10.34 10.85 -6.43
C PHE A 578 11.57 10.28 -5.73
N SER A 579 12.42 9.50 -6.39
CA SER A 579 13.65 8.96 -5.78
C SER A 579 14.61 10.06 -5.30
N MET A 580 14.66 11.22 -5.99
CA MET A 580 15.46 12.38 -5.56
C MET A 580 14.96 13.02 -4.26
N LEU A 581 13.72 12.77 -3.84
CA LEU A 581 13.19 13.24 -2.55
C LEU A 581 13.66 12.37 -1.37
N LEU A 582 14.24 11.20 -1.62
CA LEU A 582 14.66 10.26 -0.56
C LEU A 582 15.67 10.89 0.43
N PRO A 583 16.73 11.61 0.00
CA PRO A 583 17.62 12.32 0.92
C PRO A 583 16.92 13.43 1.72
N VAL A 584 15.94 14.11 1.11
CA VAL A 584 15.15 15.16 1.76
C VAL A 584 14.33 14.56 2.91
N VAL A 585 13.64 13.46 2.65
CA VAL A 585 12.85 12.77 3.69
C VAL A 585 13.76 12.20 4.78
N TYR A 586 14.96 11.73 4.45
CA TYR A 586 15.92 11.25 5.44
C TYR A 586 16.36 12.35 6.41
N VAL A 587 16.65 13.56 5.92
CA VAL A 587 17.12 14.68 6.74
C VAL A 587 15.98 15.37 7.50
N PHE A 588 14.86 15.63 6.82
CA PHE A 588 13.74 16.41 7.37
C PHE A 588 12.65 15.55 8.03
N GLY A 589 12.66 14.23 7.82
CA GLY A 589 11.68 13.29 8.38
C GLY A 589 11.46 13.42 9.89
N PRO A 590 12.52 13.50 10.72
CA PRO A 590 12.37 13.71 12.16
C PRO A 590 11.71 15.04 12.52
N ALA A 591 12.00 16.11 11.77
CA ALA A 591 11.39 17.43 11.99
C ALA A 591 9.91 17.44 11.59
N TRP A 592 9.56 16.78 10.48
CA TRP A 592 8.19 16.62 10.04
C TRP A 592 7.36 15.80 11.03
N ARG A 593 7.91 14.73 11.62
CA ARG A 593 7.22 13.95 12.68
C ARG A 593 6.92 14.79 13.92
N LYS A 594 7.83 15.67 14.33
CA LYS A 594 7.60 16.58 15.47
C LYS A 594 6.49 17.60 15.19
N ARG A 595 6.38 18.07 13.94
CA ARG A 595 5.36 19.04 13.52
C ARG A 595 3.99 18.41 13.31
N TRP A 596 3.98 17.16 12.88
CA TRP A 596 2.77 16.35 12.63
C TRP A 596 2.80 15.10 13.51
N PRO A 597 2.73 15.25 14.85
CA PRO A 597 2.90 14.13 15.79
C PRO A 597 1.71 13.17 15.78
N ALA A 598 0.60 13.59 15.16
CA ALA A 598 -0.61 12.81 15.01
C ALA A 598 -1.21 12.31 16.34
N THR A 599 -0.84 12.93 17.47
CA THR A 599 -1.23 12.54 18.83
C THR A 599 -2.72 12.76 19.15
N HIS A 600 -3.42 13.48 18.28
CA HIS A 600 -4.84 13.84 18.44
C HIS A 600 -5.78 12.86 17.71
N PHE A 601 -5.23 11.86 17.02
CA PHE A 601 -5.98 10.88 16.23
C PHE A 601 -6.03 9.53 16.96
N GLY A 602 -7.17 8.83 16.86
CA GLY A 602 -7.38 7.54 17.51
C GLY A 602 -7.79 7.58 19.00
N ASP A 603 -7.70 8.74 19.66
CA ASP A 603 -8.34 8.91 20.97
C ASP A 603 -9.81 9.23 20.72
N GLY A 604 -10.69 8.32 21.13
CA GLY A 604 -12.09 8.65 21.35
C GLY A 604 -12.22 9.63 22.51
N ARG A 605 -11.75 10.88 22.35
CA ARG A 605 -12.14 12.00 23.20
C ARG A 605 -13.62 12.27 22.96
N SER A 606 -14.45 11.42 23.55
CA SER A 606 -15.70 11.81 24.19
C SER A 606 -15.41 11.95 25.68
#